data_AF-A0A3M0P1T4-F1
#
_entry.id   AF-A0A3M0P1T4-F1
#
_cell.length_a   1.000
_cell.length_b   1.000
_cell.length_c   1.000
_cell.angle_alpha   90.00
_cell.angle_beta   90.00
_cell.angle_gamma   90.00
#
_symmetry.space_group_name_H-M   'P 1'
#
loop_
_entity.id
_entity.type
_entity.pdbx_description
1 polymer ?
#
loop_
_entity_poly.entity_id
_entity_poly.type
_entity_poly.pdbx_seq_one_letter_code
_entity_poly.pdbx_strand_id
1 'polypeptide(L)' 'MAFQIRSNRKETENKTIRFPLSLIKQIEEAIEGKDVTFSSFVIQACEYALSNLEDTSKKK' A
#
# COMPACT_ATOMS: atom_id res chain seq x y z
N MET A 1 28.21 -14.75 -23.48
CA MET A 1 27.90 -14.54 -22.05
C MET A 1 26.39 -14.47 -21.91
N ALA A 2 25.79 -15.34 -21.09
CA ALA A 2 24.33 -15.42 -20.95
C ALA A 2 23.85 -14.45 -19.86
N PHE A 3 22.89 -13.60 -20.21
CA PHE A 3 22.22 -12.69 -19.28
C PHE A 3 21.42 -13.52 -18.26
N GLN A 4 21.88 -13.56 -17.00
CA GLN A 4 21.17 -14.24 -15.92
C GLN A 4 20.24 -13.27 -15.22
N ILE A 5 18.94 -13.38 -15.50
CA ILE A 5 17.90 -12.65 -14.77
C ILE A 5 17.74 -13.32 -13.41
N ARG A 6 18.31 -12.74 -12.36
CA ARG A 6 17.99 -13.14 -10.99
C ARG A 6 16.57 -12.69 -10.69
N SER A 7 15.63 -13.64 -10.62
CA SER A 7 14.22 -13.39 -10.33
C SER A 7 14.03 -13.10 -8.83
N ASN A 8 14.42 -11.90 -8.38
CA ASN A 8 13.93 -11.35 -7.11
C ASN A 8 12.63 -10.57 -7.39
N ARG A 9 11.66 -11.23 -8.03
CA ARG A 9 10.33 -10.65 -8.21
C ARG A 9 9.54 -10.94 -6.95
N LYS A 10 9.25 -9.91 -6.17
CA LYS A 10 8.19 -10.00 -5.17
C LYS A 10 6.90 -10.31 -5.92
N GLU A 11 6.24 -11.41 -5.55
CA GLU A 11 4.95 -11.77 -6.12
C GLU A 11 3.92 -10.71 -5.70
N THR A 12 3.30 -10.05 -6.68
CA THR A 12 2.26 -9.05 -6.45
C THR A 12 1.05 -9.40 -7.29
N GLU A 13 -0.14 -9.40 -6.68
CA GLU A 13 -1.40 -9.56 -7.39
C GLU A 13 -2.11 -8.21 -7.56
N ASN A 14 -2.61 -7.92 -8.75
CA ASN A 14 -3.46 -6.75 -8.96
C ASN A 14 -4.85 -7.01 -8.38
N LYS A 15 -5.30 -6.14 -7.46
CA LYS A 15 -6.66 -6.13 -6.91
C LYS A 15 -7.32 -4.80 -7.28
N THR A 16 -8.46 -4.85 -7.97
CA THR A 16 -9.23 -3.65 -8.33
C THR A 16 -10.33 -3.43 -7.30
N ILE A 17 -10.32 -2.26 -6.64
CA ILE A 17 -11.35 -1.87 -5.66
C ILE A 17 -11.85 -0.46 -5.96
N ARG A 18 -13.08 -0.17 -5.54
CA ARG A 18 -13.68 1.17 -5.70
C ARG A 18 -13.52 1.98 -4.42
N PHE A 19 -12.97 3.18 -4.56
CA PHE A 19 -12.85 4.16 -3.50
C PHE A 19 -13.92 5.25 -3.65
N PRO A 20 -14.48 5.77 -2.53
CA PRO A 20 -15.29 6.98 -2.57
C PRO A 20 -14.46 8.17 -3.07
N LEU A 21 -15.06 9.03 -3.91
CA LEU A 21 -14.39 10.21 -4.47
C LEU A 21 -13.86 11.16 -3.40
N SER A 22 -14.61 11.33 -2.31
CA SER A 22 -14.19 12.17 -1.18
C SER A 22 -12.90 11.66 -0.53
N LEU A 23 -12.69 10.34 -0.51
CA LEU A 23 -11.53 9.73 0.12
C LEU A 23 -10.30 9.82 -0.80
N ILE A 24 -10.50 9.63 -2.11
CA ILE A 24 -9.44 9.86 -3.11
C ILE A 24 -8.91 11.29 -3.00
N LYS A 25 -9.81 12.28 -2.98
CA LYS A 25 -9.42 13.69 -2.88
C LYS A 25 -8.57 13.98 -1.63
N GLN A 26 -8.98 13.44 -0.48
CA GLN A 26 -8.21 13.60 0.76
C GLN A 26 -6.83 12.93 0.70
N ILE A 27 -6.73 11.75 0.06
CA ILE A 27 -5.44 11.08 -0.14
C ILE A 27 -4.57 11.93 -1.07
N GLU A 28 -5.10 12.40 -2.19
CA GLU A 28 -4.37 13.22 -3.17
C GLU A 28 -3.82 14.50 -2.53
N GLU A 29 -4.64 15.22 -1.77
CA GLU A 29 -4.21 16.40 -0.99
C GLU A 29 -3.14 16.03 0.05
N ALA A 30 -3.26 14.87 0.70
CA ALA A 30 -2.30 14.43 1.73
C ALA A 30 -0.95 13.97 1.16
N ILE A 31 -0.91 13.49 -0.08
CA ILE A 31 0.31 13.09 -0.79
C ILE A 31 0.88 14.23 -1.66
N GLU A 32 0.16 15.33 -1.84
CA GLU A 32 0.62 16.48 -2.59
C GLU A 32 1.93 17.03 -1.99
N GLY A 33 2.95 17.20 -2.84
CA GLY A 33 4.29 17.64 -2.42
C GLY A 33 5.11 16.58 -1.68
N LYS A 34 4.62 15.33 -1.57
CA LYS A 34 5.40 14.19 -1.06
C LYS A 34 5.80 13.31 -2.25
N ASP A 35 7.04 12.81 -2.24
CA ASP A 35 7.53 11.86 -3.24
C ASP A 35 6.97 10.44 -3.02
N VAL A 36 5.65 10.33 -2.87
CA VAL A 36 4.93 9.06 -2.65
C VAL A 36 3.82 8.89 -3.69
N THR A 37 3.66 7.67 -4.18
CA THR A 37 2.56 7.34 -5.10
C THR A 37 1.31 6.94 -4.34
N PHE A 38 0.14 7.11 -4.96
CA PHE A 38 -1.13 6.65 -4.40
C PHE A 38 -1.08 5.17 -4.00
N SER A 39 -0.53 4.30 -4.85
CA SER A 39 -0.39 2.87 -4.56
C SER A 39 0.49 2.61 -3.33
N SER A 40 1.63 3.31 -3.20
CA SER A 40 2.50 3.18 -2.04
C SER A 40 1.79 3.62 -0.75
N PHE A 41 1.04 4.71 -0.82
CA PHE A 41 0.24 5.20 0.31
C PHE A 41 -0.80 4.16 0.75
N VAL A 42 -1.55 3.58 -0.21
CA VAL A 42 -2.57 2.57 0.09
C VAL A 42 -1.94 1.31 0.70
N ILE A 43 -0.81 0.84 0.19
CA ILE A 43 -0.11 -0.33 0.76
C ILE A 43 0.27 -0.06 2.22
N GLN A 44 0.92 1.08 2.50
CA GLN A 44 1.34 1.44 3.86
C GLN A 44 0.14 1.63 4.80
N ALA A 45 -0.94 2.24 4.32
CA ALA A 45 -2.16 2.40 5.10
C ALA A 45 -2.78 1.04 5.48
N CYS A 46 -2.78 0.08 4.54
CA CYS A 46 -3.23 -1.28 4.80
C CYS A 46 -2.33 -2.02 5.79
N GLU A 47 -1.01 -1.92 5.64
CA GLU A 47 -0.03 -2.52 6.58
C GLU A 47 -0.22 -1.96 7.99
N TYR A 48 -0.34 -0.64 8.12
CA TYR A 48 -0.58 0.02 9.41
C TYR A 48 -1.91 -0.39 10.04
N ALA A 49 -2.98 -0.46 9.25
CA ALA A 49 -4.29 -0.89 9.72
C ALA A 49 -4.26 -2.35 10.22
N LEU A 50 -3.56 -3.25 9.51
CA LEU A 50 -3.40 -4.64 9.92
C LEU A 50 -2.57 -4.78 11.19
N SER A 51 -1.43 -4.08 11.31
CA SER A 51 -0.61 -4.11 12.53
C SER A 51 -1.39 -3.62 13.76
N ASN A 52 -2.15 -2.54 13.62
CA ASN A 52 -2.97 -2.02 14.72
C ASN A 52 -4.11 -2.97 15.12
N LEU A 53 -4.69 -3.70 14.17
CA LEU A 53 -5.69 -4.74 14.46
C LEU A 53 -5.06 -5.87 15.30
N GLU A 54 -3.86 -6.33 14.95
CA GLU A 54 -3.15 -7.37 15.70
C GLU A 54 -2.81 -6.93 17.12
N ASP A 55 -2.40 -5.68 17.32
CA ASP A 55 -2.07 -5.13 18.65
C ASP A 55 -3.29 -5.09 19.59
N THR A 56 -4.51 -4.95 19.05
CA THR A 56 -5.73 -5.05 19.86
C THR A 56 -6.06 -6.49 20.26
N SER A 57 -5.64 -7.48 19.47
CA SER A 57 -5.90 -8.91 19.74
C SER A 57 -4.95 -9.52 20.79
N LYS A 58 -3.70 -9.02 20.89
CA LYS A 58 -2.71 -9.50 21.87
C LYS A 58 -2.89 -8.93 23.29
N LYS A 59 -3.82 -7.99 23.47
CA LYS A 59 -4.16 -7.37 24.77
C LYS A 59 -5.32 -8.04 25.50
N LYS A 60 -5.73 -9.25 25.10
CA LYS A 60 -6.84 -9.97 25.73
C LYS A 60 -6.37 -11.22 26.47
#